data_AF-A0A1B9EY72-F1
#
_entry.id   AF-A0A1B9EY72-F1
#
_cell.length_a   1.000
_cell.length_b   1.000
_cell.length_c   1.000
_cell.angle_alpha   90.00
_cell.angle_beta   90.00
_cell.angle_gamma   90.00
#
_symmetry.space_group_name_H-M   'P 1'
#
loop_
_entity.id
_entity.type
_entity.pdbx_description
1 polymer ?
#
loop_
_entity_poly.entity_id
_entity_poly.type
_entity_poly.pdbx_seq_one_letter_code
_entity_poly.pdbx_strand_id
1 'polypeptide(L)' 'MNNCVETARIGGALLGVRDSKDVDRPPLRFSAAAWTAFVDGLGPHGAGPRHVS' A
#
# COMPACT_ATOMS: atom_id res chain seq x y z
N MET A 1 -12.04 -0.58 -16.04
CA MET A 1 -10.99 0.12 -15.26
C MET A 1 -10.54 -0.75 -14.11
N ASN A 2 -9.24 -1.04 -14.00
CA ASN A 2 -8.64 -1.48 -12.74
C ASN A 2 -7.65 -0.38 -12.31
N ASN A 3 -7.53 -0.07 -11.03
CA ASN A 3 -6.52 0.86 -10.51
C ASN A 3 -5.75 0.10 -9.45
N CYS A 4 -4.82 -0.74 -9.90
CA CYS A 4 -4.08 -1.65 -9.05
C CYS A 4 -2.76 -1.01 -8.61
N VAL A 5 -2.46 -1.12 -7.32
CA VAL A 5 -1.18 -0.71 -6.74
C VAL A 5 -0.49 -1.93 -6.15
N GLU A 6 0.83 -1.92 -6.16
CA GLU A 6 1.66 -2.96 -5.54
C GLU A 6 2.46 -2.35 -4.39
N THR A 7 2.75 -3.17 -3.37
CA THR A 7 3.54 -2.75 -2.22
C THR A 7 4.68 -3.71 -1.91
N ALA A 8 5.81 -3.18 -1.43
CA ALA A 8 6.97 -3.97 -1.05
C ALA A 8 7.70 -3.36 0.15
N ARG A 9 8.27 -4.20 1.03
CA ARG A 9 9.20 -3.75 2.08
C ARG A 9 10.57 -3.50 1.46
N ILE A 10 11.11 -2.29 1.61
CA ILE A 10 12.37 -1.86 0.97
C ILE A 10 13.40 -1.44 2.02
N GLY A 11 13.80 -2.38 2.88
CA GLY A 11 14.82 -2.17 3.92
C GLY A 11 14.47 -1.06 4.92
N GLY A 12 15.26 -0.90 6.00
CA GLY A 12 15.17 0.28 6.88
C GLY A 12 13.77 0.64 7.42
N ALA A 13 12.87 -0.34 7.59
CA ALA A 13 11.46 -0.12 7.95
C ALA A 13 10.70 0.80 6.98
N LEU A 14 11.03 0.76 5.69
CA LEU A 14 10.33 1.50 4.63
C LEU A 14 9.38 0.59 3.84
N LEU A 15 8.26 1.16 3.41
CA LEU A 15 7.35 0.56 2.46
C LEU A 15 7.34 1.36 1.15
N GLY A 16 7.50 0.66 0.04
CA GLY A 16 7.32 1.18 -1.30
C GLY A 16 5.91 0.89 -1.81
N VAL A 17 5.27 1.89 -2.43
CA VAL A 17 3.99 1.77 -3.12
C VAL A 17 4.15 2.31 -4.53
N ARG A 18 3.70 1.58 -5.54
CA ARG A 18 3.69 2.04 -6.94
C ARG A 18 2.43 1.60 -7.68
N ASP A 19 2.18 2.27 -8.80
CA ASP A 19 1.19 1.83 -9.77
C ASP A 19 1.68 0.55 -10.46
N SER A 20 0.82 -0.47 -10.53
CA SER A 20 1.19 -1.77 -11.10
C SER A 20 1.44 -1.72 -12.62
N LYS A 21 0.95 -0.67 -13.30
CA LYS A 21 1.05 -0.51 -14.76
C LYS A 21 2.16 0.44 -15.18
N ASP A 22 2.62 1.31 -14.29
CA ASP A 22 3.67 2.29 -14.53
C ASP A 22 4.91 1.92 -13.69
N VAL A 23 5.49 0.76 -14.01
CA VAL A 23 6.59 0.14 -13.25
C VAL A 23 7.90 0.90 -13.32
N ASP A 24 8.06 1.76 -14.33
CA ASP A 24 9.24 2.60 -14.56
C ASP A 24 9.29 3.82 -13.63
N ARG A 25 8.14 4.22 -13.06
CA ARG A 25 8.11 5.33 -12.10
C ARG A 25 8.71 4.93 -10.76
N PRO A 26 9.44 5.85 -10.10
CA PRO A 26 9.90 5.63 -8.74
C PRO A 26 8.73 5.34 -7.79
N PRO A 27 8.85 4.34 -6.90
CA PRO A 27 7.82 4.07 -5.91
C PRO A 27 7.75 5.19 -4.88
N LEU A 28 6.53 5.51 -4.42
CA LEU A 28 6.33 6.32 -3.22
C LEU A 28 6.84 5.55 -2.01
N ARG A 29 7.54 6.23 -1.11
CA ARG A 29 8.16 5.62 0.07
C ARG A 29 7.53 6.15 1.35
N PHE A 30 7.16 5.25 2.24
CA PHE A 30 6.59 5.55 3.54
C PHE A 30 7.44 4.92 4.63
N SER A 31 7.54 5.58 5.78
CA SER A 31 8.00 4.92 7.00
C SER A 31 7.00 3.87 7.44
N ALA A 32 7.45 2.84 8.16
CA ALA A 32 6.57 1.83 8.73
C ALA A 32 5.48 2.47 9.61
N ALA A 33 5.84 3.48 10.41
CA ALA A 33 4.88 4.18 11.26
C ALA A 33 3.79 4.89 10.44
N ALA A 34 4.16 5.59 9.37
CA ALA A 34 3.20 6.28 8.50
C ALA A 34 2.28 5.29 7.79
N TRP A 35 2.83 4.16 7.32
CA TRP A 35 2.02 3.11 6.69
C TRP A 35 1.04 2.45 7.67
N THR A 36 1.48 2.14 8.89
CA THR A 36 0.60 1.58 9.93
C THR A 36 -0.54 2.54 10.27
N ALA A 37 -0.25 3.83 10.45
CA ALA A 37 -1.27 4.83 10.72
C ALA A 37 -2.28 4.96 9.57
N PHE A 38 -1.80 4.89 8.31
CA PHE A 38 -2.67 4.88 7.14
C PHE A 38 -3.63 3.68 7.15
N VAL A 39 -3.13 2.46 7.36
CA VAL A 39 -3.95 1.24 7.37
C VAL A 39 -4.96 1.25 8.53
N ASP A 40 -4.54 1.70 9.72
CA ASP A 40 -5.42 1.82 10.88
C ASP A 40 -6.58 2.80 10.61
N GLY A 41 -6.29 3.92 9.96
CA GLY A 41 -7.28 4.93 9.57
C GLY A 41 -8.32 4.44 8.54
N LEU A 42 -8.08 3.33 7.84
CA LEU A 42 -9.06 2.73 6.93
C LEU A 42 -10.21 2.03 7.67
N GLY A 43 -10.03 1.72 8.96
CA GLY A 43 -11.01 1.01 9.77
C GLY A 43 -11.34 -0.41 9.27
N PRO A 44 -12.36 -1.06 9.85
CA PRO A 44 -12.66 -2.47 9.60
C PRO A 44 -13.03 -2.79 8.15
N HIS A 45 -13.55 -1.82 7.39
CA HIS A 45 -13.97 -2.01 6.00
C HIS A 45 -12.83 -1.82 4.98
N GLY A 46 -11.71 -1.21 5.37
CA GLY A 46 -10.58 -0.99 4.46
C GLY A 46 -9.30 -1.74 4.81
N ALA A 47 -9.16 -2.25 6.04
CA ALA A 47 -8.02 -3.05 6.46
C ALA A 47 -8.23 -4.58 6.32
N GLY A 48 -9.48 -5.05 6.21
CA GLY A 48 -9.82 -6.48 6.12
C GLY A 48 -9.95 -7.01 4.69
N PRO A 49 -9.76 -8.34 4.46
CA PRO A 49 -10.17 -8.96 3.22
C PRO A 49 -11.68 -8.79 3.07
N ARG A 50 -12.08 -8.03 2.05
CA ARG A 50 -13.47 -7.97 1.59
C ARG A 50 -13.87 -9.37 1.12
N HIS A 51 -14.62 -10.09 1.96
CA HIS A 51 -15.38 -11.25 1.53
C HIS A 51 -16.37 -10.77 0.46
N VAL A 52 -15.99 -10.94 -0.80
CA VAL A 52 -16.94 -10.88 -1.89
C VAL A 52 -17.70 -12.20 -1.86
N SER A 53 -18.99 -12.11 -1.52
CA SER A 53 -19.90 -13.24 -1.65
C SER A 53 -20.37 -13.39 -3.08
#